data_AF-A0A7R9YBW0-F1
#
_entry.id   AF-A0A7R9YBW0-F1
#
_cell.length_a   1.000
_cell.length_b   1.000
_cell.length_c   1.000
_cell.angle_alpha   90.00
_cell.angle_beta   90.00
_cell.angle_gamma   90.00
#
_symmetry.space_group_name_H-M   'P 1'
#
loop_
_entity.id
_entity.type
_entity.pdbx_description
1 polymer ?
#
loop_
_entity_poly.entity_id
_entity_poly.type
_entity_poly.pdbx_seq_one_letter_code
_entity_poly.pdbx_strand_id
1 'polypeptide(L)'
;EGGTKGGEPFFREGDERPKPPQEDYIAVKNDSSIIVLIASFRETRVVATIESIFENAAFPERVVVGVVQQNAKEDDDALETVCQRRGTPLQLKQPELDIKVRLPEEDPYGHQRYTDESLEACTIARQIRVFRMDSREAKGPVFARAQQRRLLASGDDVEDFCMQIDAHTIFLKSWDVRMIEEWARTENEYAVLTSYPTGFDQVKDVSVLPNVNGHWEMPHMCKAAIMSPGVVRNAQAGAAAMLDRPVLSKLWAAGLSFSRCHAETDVPSDPNLKQIFTGEEFSRGARLWTNGYDFYTMSRPMIGTYYGSDKGNKGSWRPNMAEKRIAEKRLARLLRHQETADRDLADNFDLDEYLKGYDLGSRRSFDDYIALTGVDTVRNEYHETHCRIDRYVPWQEDAAPPYVPLPSRPGKLPPLDPPQWVLDDLAKMMDASDVVEKENRDIPVNMIPTTPRPETVAPVLKEGDRRAEAAATRDEAPLLRARDVGKPGFPEGSGEGSKAKPSAGAVGTSFTAVALILGLIGSIFCYIVSAHRREKEGKST
;
A
#
# COMPACT_ATOMS: atom_id res chain seq x y z
N GLU A 1 13.87 26.81 -33.24
CA GLU A 1 13.97 25.40 -33.67
C GLU A 1 14.82 24.67 -32.66
N GLY A 2 14.21 23.77 -31.91
CA GLY A 2 14.81 23.09 -30.76
C GLY A 2 13.75 22.22 -30.12
N GLY A 3 13.12 21.38 -30.95
CA GLY A 3 12.12 20.43 -30.50
C GLY A 3 12.79 19.45 -29.55
N THR A 4 12.42 19.50 -28.28
CA THR A 4 12.58 18.38 -27.36
C THR A 4 11.81 17.22 -27.98
N LYS A 5 12.53 16.30 -28.61
CA LYS A 5 12.00 14.98 -28.95
C LYS A 5 11.44 14.41 -27.65
N GLY A 6 10.11 14.35 -27.52
CA GLY A 6 9.46 13.53 -26.51
C GLY A 6 10.06 12.14 -26.61
N GLY A 7 10.49 11.58 -25.49
CA GLY A 7 11.24 10.35 -25.47
C GLY A 7 10.43 9.26 -26.15
N GLU A 8 10.88 8.81 -27.32
CA GLU A 8 10.48 7.51 -27.84
C GLU A 8 10.76 6.49 -26.73
N PRO A 9 9.88 5.49 -26.54
CA PRO A 9 10.10 4.47 -25.53
C PRO A 9 11.50 3.87 -25.72
N PHE A 10 12.13 3.52 -24.60
CA PHE A 10 13.54 3.11 -24.52
C PHE A 10 13.97 2.04 -25.55
N PHE A 11 13.01 1.28 -26.10
CA PHE A 11 13.20 0.25 -27.12
C PHE A 11 13.62 0.85 -28.48
N ARG A 12 14.82 0.46 -28.93
CA ARG A 12 15.29 0.73 -30.29
C ARG A 12 14.56 -0.15 -31.30
N GLU A 13 14.61 0.23 -32.56
CA GLU A 13 14.12 -0.63 -33.65
C GLU A 13 14.86 -1.97 -33.62
N GLY A 14 14.10 -3.07 -33.56
CA GLY A 14 14.62 -4.43 -33.43
C GLY A 14 14.78 -4.95 -31.99
N ASP A 15 14.59 -4.11 -30.97
CA ASP A 15 14.59 -4.58 -29.58
C ASP A 15 13.36 -5.47 -29.32
N GLU A 16 13.57 -6.54 -28.56
CA GLU A 16 12.45 -7.28 -27.99
C GLU A 16 11.62 -6.38 -27.07
N ARG A 17 10.30 -6.46 -27.24
CA ARG A 17 9.34 -5.67 -26.47
C ARG A 17 8.70 -6.52 -25.37
N PRO A 18 8.20 -5.88 -24.30
CA PRO A 18 7.33 -6.54 -23.35
C PRO A 18 6.11 -7.14 -24.03
N LYS A 19 5.46 -8.09 -23.35
CA LYS A 19 4.26 -8.73 -23.87
C LYS A 19 3.10 -7.71 -23.81
N PRO A 20 2.47 -7.39 -24.96
CA PRO A 20 1.47 -6.32 -25.00
C PRO A 20 0.23 -6.67 -24.16
N PRO A 21 -0.55 -5.67 -23.74
CA PRO A 21 -1.80 -5.92 -23.04
C PRO A 21 -2.75 -6.82 -23.84
N GLN A 22 -3.52 -7.66 -23.15
CA GLN A 22 -4.50 -8.56 -23.81
C GLN A 22 -5.69 -7.80 -24.42
N GLU A 23 -5.98 -6.62 -23.87
CA GLU A 23 -7.07 -5.75 -24.31
C GLU A 23 -6.58 -4.31 -24.47
N ASP A 24 -7.34 -3.52 -25.23
CA ASP A 24 -7.13 -2.07 -25.26
C ASP A 24 -7.70 -1.44 -23.97
N TYR A 25 -6.90 -1.45 -22.91
CA TYR A 25 -7.29 -0.86 -21.63
C TYR A 25 -7.50 0.65 -21.69
N ILE A 26 -7.11 1.38 -22.75
CA ILE A 26 -7.54 2.78 -22.92
C ILE A 26 -9.01 2.83 -23.34
N ALA A 27 -9.46 1.90 -24.18
CA ALA A 27 -10.84 1.79 -24.62
C ALA A 27 -11.76 1.25 -23.50
N VAL A 28 -11.32 0.22 -22.76
CA VAL A 28 -12.15 -0.44 -21.73
C VAL A 28 -11.92 0.07 -20.30
N LYS A 29 -11.08 1.10 -20.09
CA LYS A 29 -10.71 1.59 -18.74
C LYS A 29 -11.89 1.90 -17.81
N ASN A 30 -13.05 2.28 -18.32
CA ASN A 30 -14.20 2.63 -17.49
C ASN A 30 -14.91 1.38 -16.95
N ASP A 31 -14.83 0.27 -17.68
CA ASP A 31 -15.49 -1.00 -17.35
C ASP A 31 -14.56 -1.95 -16.58
N SER A 32 -13.25 -1.72 -16.63
CA SER A 32 -12.27 -2.55 -15.92
C SER A 32 -12.40 -2.42 -14.39
N SER A 33 -12.49 -3.57 -13.72
CA SER A 33 -12.62 -3.66 -12.27
C SER A 33 -11.29 -3.45 -11.53
N ILE A 34 -11.32 -2.88 -10.33
CA ILE A 34 -10.13 -2.67 -9.51
C ILE A 34 -10.38 -3.18 -8.10
N ILE A 35 -9.54 -4.06 -7.57
CA ILE A 35 -9.50 -4.35 -6.13
C ILE A 35 -8.31 -3.65 -5.45
N VAL A 36 -8.61 -2.85 -4.43
CA VAL A 36 -7.61 -2.22 -3.56
C VAL A 36 -7.40 -3.09 -2.31
N LEU A 37 -6.21 -3.65 -2.17
CA LEU A 37 -5.81 -4.58 -1.12
C LEU A 37 -5.03 -3.85 -0.02
N ILE A 38 -5.56 -3.90 1.20
CA ILE A 38 -5.05 -3.19 2.37
C ILE A 38 -4.69 -4.17 3.47
N ALA A 39 -3.45 -4.15 3.95
CA ALA A 39 -3.05 -4.85 5.16
C ALA A 39 -3.09 -3.85 6.33
N SER A 40 -4.00 -4.07 7.27
CA SER A 40 -4.31 -3.14 8.35
C SER A 40 -4.03 -3.81 9.70
N PHE A 41 -3.06 -3.29 10.44
CA PHE A 41 -2.78 -3.72 11.81
C PHE A 41 -3.08 -2.57 12.76
N ARG A 42 -4.19 -2.69 13.50
CA ARG A 42 -4.66 -1.68 14.46
C ARG A 42 -4.68 -0.25 13.88
N GLU A 43 -4.94 -0.13 12.58
CA GLU A 43 -4.82 1.14 11.86
C GLU A 43 -6.07 2.00 12.05
N THR A 44 -5.88 3.22 12.57
CA THR A 44 -6.96 4.18 12.80
C THR A 44 -7.45 4.89 11.55
N ARG A 45 -6.61 4.95 10.51
CA ARG A 45 -6.88 5.68 9.26
C ARG A 45 -7.49 4.82 8.17
N VAL A 46 -7.67 3.51 8.41
CA VAL A 46 -8.17 2.59 7.37
C VAL A 46 -9.56 3.00 6.89
N VAL A 47 -10.43 3.46 7.80
CA VAL A 47 -11.78 3.96 7.46
C VAL A 47 -11.69 5.19 6.53
N ALA A 48 -10.87 6.17 6.89
CA ALA A 48 -10.67 7.36 6.06
C ALA A 48 -10.00 7.03 4.71
N THR A 49 -9.14 6.01 4.68
CA THR A 49 -8.54 5.50 3.44
C THR A 49 -9.62 4.94 2.52
N ILE A 50 -10.50 4.07 3.05
CA ILE A 50 -11.64 3.49 2.32
C ILE A 50 -12.59 4.58 1.82
N GLU A 51 -12.95 5.54 2.67
CA GLU A 51 -13.78 6.69 2.27
C GLU A 51 -13.13 7.43 1.09
N SER A 52 -11.83 7.73 1.16
CA SER A 52 -11.14 8.43 0.08
C SER A 52 -11.06 7.64 -1.23
N ILE A 53 -10.98 6.30 -1.17
CA ILE A 53 -10.97 5.42 -2.35
C ILE A 53 -12.24 5.67 -3.16
N PHE A 54 -13.40 5.60 -2.51
CA PHE A 54 -14.70 5.75 -3.17
C PHE A 54 -15.00 7.20 -3.53
N GLU A 55 -14.71 8.16 -2.64
CA GLU A 55 -15.01 9.59 -2.87
C GLU A 55 -14.20 10.20 -4.01
N ASN A 56 -13.00 9.67 -4.29
CA ASN A 56 -12.12 10.19 -5.32
C ASN A 56 -12.07 9.33 -6.58
N ALA A 57 -12.76 8.20 -6.64
CA ALA A 57 -12.92 7.43 -7.88
C ALA A 57 -13.87 8.15 -8.84
N ALA A 58 -13.57 8.12 -10.14
CA ALA A 58 -14.50 8.58 -11.17
C ALA A 58 -15.66 7.58 -11.36
N PHE A 59 -15.38 6.28 -11.20
CA PHE A 59 -16.35 5.19 -11.30
C PHE A 59 -16.27 4.32 -10.03
N PRO A 60 -16.83 4.77 -8.90
CA PRO A 60 -16.73 4.05 -7.63
C PRO A 60 -17.32 2.63 -7.67
N GLU A 61 -18.29 2.35 -8.55
CA GLU A 61 -18.98 1.07 -8.71
C GLU A 61 -18.10 -0.09 -9.18
N ARG A 62 -16.98 0.20 -9.88
CA ARG A 62 -16.03 -0.82 -10.35
C ARG A 62 -14.94 -1.15 -9.32
N VAL A 63 -14.92 -0.42 -8.21
CA VAL A 63 -13.88 -0.53 -7.19
C VAL A 63 -14.34 -1.47 -6.09
N VAL A 64 -13.50 -2.42 -5.74
CA VAL A 64 -13.63 -3.29 -4.57
C VAL A 64 -12.49 -2.96 -3.60
N VAL A 65 -12.72 -3.03 -2.30
CA VAL A 65 -11.68 -2.86 -1.28
C VAL A 65 -11.58 -4.13 -0.46
N GLY A 66 -10.41 -4.77 -0.51
CA GLY A 66 -10.07 -5.92 0.33
C GLY A 66 -9.22 -5.50 1.52
N VAL A 67 -9.73 -5.65 2.74
CA VAL A 67 -9.01 -5.32 3.97
C VAL A 67 -8.68 -6.58 4.75
N VAL A 68 -7.40 -6.87 4.93
CA VAL A 68 -6.94 -7.79 5.99
C VAL A 68 -6.76 -6.97 7.25
N GLN A 69 -7.71 -7.11 8.17
CA GLN A 69 -7.77 -6.32 9.40
C GLN A 69 -7.34 -7.16 10.60
N GLN A 70 -6.33 -6.70 11.31
CA GLN A 70 -5.79 -7.30 12.53
C GLN A 70 -6.03 -6.33 13.70
N ASN A 71 -7.12 -6.52 14.43
CA ASN A 71 -7.61 -5.55 15.43
C ASN A 71 -7.52 -6.09 16.85
N ALA A 72 -7.33 -5.19 17.82
CA ALA A 72 -7.59 -5.50 19.23
C ALA A 72 -9.08 -5.26 19.55
N LYS A 73 -9.52 -5.66 20.74
CA LYS A 73 -10.94 -5.57 21.15
C LYS A 73 -11.47 -4.13 21.11
N GLU A 74 -10.62 -3.15 21.40
CA GLU A 74 -10.93 -1.72 21.42
C GLU A 74 -10.84 -1.02 20.06
N ASP A 75 -10.42 -1.72 19.00
CA ASP A 75 -10.25 -1.12 17.68
C ASP A 75 -11.53 -1.24 16.84
N ASP A 76 -11.81 -0.19 16.06
CA ASP A 76 -12.99 -0.09 15.21
C ASP A 76 -12.93 -1.05 14.01
N ASP A 77 -14.06 -1.66 13.64
CA ASP A 77 -14.13 -2.52 12.45
C ASP A 77 -14.29 -1.66 11.20
N ALA A 78 -13.49 -1.90 10.17
CA ALA A 78 -13.44 -1.05 8.99
C ALA A 78 -14.81 -0.97 8.28
N LEU A 79 -15.46 -2.12 8.03
CA LEU A 79 -16.73 -2.15 7.31
C LEU A 79 -17.85 -1.50 8.12
N GLU A 80 -17.98 -1.85 9.40
CA GLU A 80 -19.02 -1.26 10.26
C GLU A 80 -18.86 0.24 10.41
N THR A 81 -17.64 0.70 10.63
CA THR A 81 -17.38 2.12 10.89
C THR A 81 -17.62 2.96 9.65
N VAL A 82 -17.25 2.46 8.46
CA VAL A 82 -17.57 3.10 7.18
C VAL A 82 -19.09 3.25 7.03
N CYS A 83 -19.84 2.16 7.21
CA CYS A 83 -21.31 2.19 7.07
C CYS A 83 -21.98 3.07 8.15
N GLN A 84 -21.47 3.07 9.39
CA GLN A 84 -21.94 3.92 10.47
C GLN A 84 -21.73 5.41 10.15
N ARG A 85 -20.54 5.81 9.67
CA ARG A 85 -20.24 7.20 9.30
C ARG A 85 -21.09 7.72 8.15
N ARG A 86 -21.54 6.83 7.27
CA ARG A 86 -22.46 7.13 6.17
C ARG A 86 -23.93 7.22 6.60
N GLY A 87 -24.23 6.99 7.89
CA GLY A 87 -25.59 7.04 8.43
C GLY A 87 -26.42 5.78 8.14
N THR A 88 -25.79 4.70 7.70
CA THR A 88 -26.43 3.42 7.36
C THR A 88 -25.73 2.28 8.12
N PRO A 89 -25.78 2.27 9.47
CA PRO A 89 -25.07 1.28 10.27
C PRO A 89 -25.55 -0.14 9.94
N LEU A 90 -24.60 -1.07 9.89
CA LEU A 90 -24.91 -2.48 9.67
C LEU A 90 -25.60 -3.09 10.90
N GLN A 91 -26.48 -4.06 10.65
CA GLN A 91 -27.20 -4.78 11.70
C GLN A 91 -26.73 -6.23 11.72
N LEU A 92 -26.21 -6.68 12.86
CA LEU A 92 -25.82 -8.08 13.04
C LEU A 92 -27.07 -8.98 13.09
N LYS A 93 -26.97 -10.17 12.49
CA LYS A 93 -27.97 -11.24 12.66
C LYS A 93 -27.98 -11.79 14.09
N GLN A 94 -26.82 -11.77 14.75
CA GLN A 94 -26.61 -12.19 16.14
C GLN A 94 -25.86 -11.07 16.87
N PRO A 95 -26.54 -10.27 17.72
CA PRO A 95 -25.96 -9.11 18.39
C PRO A 95 -24.76 -9.41 19.31
N GLU A 96 -24.63 -10.65 19.77
CA GLU A 96 -23.60 -11.14 20.68
C GLU A 96 -22.28 -11.54 19.98
N LEU A 97 -22.24 -11.56 18.64
CA LEU A 97 -21.05 -11.97 17.90
C LEU A 97 -19.87 -11.02 18.13
N ASP A 98 -18.69 -11.61 18.36
CA ASP A 98 -17.44 -10.84 18.34
C ASP A 98 -17.08 -10.49 16.89
N ILE A 99 -17.34 -9.23 16.54
CA ILE A 99 -17.10 -8.69 15.21
C ILE A 99 -15.61 -8.52 14.86
N LYS A 100 -14.68 -8.78 15.79
CA LYS A 100 -13.24 -8.51 15.59
C LYS A 100 -12.42 -9.74 15.18
N VAL A 101 -12.93 -10.95 15.40
CA VAL A 101 -12.27 -12.21 15.06
C VAL A 101 -12.94 -12.90 13.89
N ARG A 102 -12.24 -13.79 13.18
CA ARG A 102 -12.85 -14.65 12.14
C ARG A 102 -13.77 -15.69 12.78
N LEU A 103 -14.92 -15.97 12.17
CA LEU A 103 -15.78 -17.09 12.59
C LEU A 103 -15.40 -18.39 11.83
N PRO A 104 -15.48 -19.58 12.45
CA PRO A 104 -15.08 -20.86 11.83
C PRO A 104 -15.77 -21.22 10.51
N GLU A 105 -16.99 -20.72 10.26
CA GLU A 105 -17.79 -21.03 9.06
C GLU A 105 -18.17 -19.79 8.24
N GLU A 106 -17.42 -18.71 8.44
CA GLU A 106 -17.70 -17.42 7.80
C GLU A 106 -17.45 -17.44 6.30
N ASP A 107 -18.30 -16.73 5.53
CA ASP A 107 -17.97 -16.38 4.16
C ASP A 107 -16.59 -15.70 4.08
N PRO A 108 -15.94 -15.73 2.90
CA PRO A 108 -14.61 -15.16 2.75
C PRO A 108 -14.47 -13.68 3.16
N TYR A 109 -15.57 -12.91 3.20
CA TYR A 109 -15.58 -11.46 3.38
C TYR A 109 -16.25 -10.99 4.68
N GLY A 110 -16.90 -11.91 5.38
CA GLY A 110 -17.64 -11.67 6.61
C GLY A 110 -18.95 -10.93 6.48
N HIS A 111 -19.57 -10.96 5.30
CA HIS A 111 -20.87 -10.33 5.07
C HIS A 111 -22.02 -11.12 5.71
N GLN A 112 -21.89 -12.43 5.89
CA GLN A 112 -22.91 -13.29 6.48
C GLN A 112 -23.34 -12.85 7.89
N ARG A 113 -22.48 -12.13 8.61
CA ARG A 113 -22.74 -11.58 9.96
C ARG A 113 -23.92 -10.63 9.99
N TYR A 114 -24.19 -9.95 8.88
CA TYR A 114 -25.14 -8.83 8.82
C TYR A 114 -26.45 -9.24 8.15
N THR A 115 -27.52 -8.51 8.46
CA THR A 115 -28.80 -8.64 7.74
C THR A 115 -28.63 -8.12 6.32
N ASP A 116 -29.31 -8.76 5.36
CA ASP A 116 -29.23 -8.36 3.95
C ASP A 116 -29.77 -6.94 3.78
N GLU A 117 -30.81 -6.56 4.52
CA GLU A 117 -31.38 -5.21 4.50
C GLU A 117 -30.35 -4.14 4.88
N SER A 118 -29.51 -4.42 5.88
CA SER A 118 -28.49 -3.46 6.33
C SER A 118 -27.30 -3.37 5.36
N LEU A 119 -26.93 -4.50 4.75
CA LEU A 119 -25.90 -4.54 3.69
C LEU A 119 -26.35 -3.77 2.45
N GLU A 120 -27.62 -3.89 2.03
CA GLU A 120 -28.16 -3.14 0.89
C GLU A 120 -28.32 -1.65 1.22
N ALA A 121 -28.70 -1.30 2.45
CA ALA A 121 -28.81 0.09 2.88
C ALA A 121 -27.46 0.83 2.84
N CYS A 122 -26.37 0.16 3.23
CA CYS A 122 -25.02 0.67 3.05
C CYS A 122 -24.50 0.33 1.65
N THR A 123 -24.76 1.17 0.66
CA THR A 123 -24.56 0.88 -0.77
C THR A 123 -23.15 0.39 -1.19
N ILE A 124 -22.12 0.67 -0.39
CA ILE A 124 -20.73 0.23 -0.64
C ILE A 124 -20.32 -1.01 0.15
N ALA A 125 -21.18 -1.53 1.04
CA ALA A 125 -20.84 -2.63 1.94
C ALA A 125 -20.38 -3.88 1.18
N ARG A 126 -21.07 -4.22 0.08
CA ARG A 126 -20.70 -5.36 -0.77
C ARG A 126 -19.41 -5.17 -1.55
N GLN A 127 -18.97 -3.93 -1.74
CA GLN A 127 -17.68 -3.60 -2.36
C GLN A 127 -16.53 -3.66 -1.35
N ILE A 128 -16.81 -3.77 -0.04
CA ILE A 128 -15.79 -3.84 1.02
C ILE A 128 -15.73 -5.27 1.56
N ARG A 129 -14.64 -5.98 1.26
CA ARG A 129 -14.39 -7.36 1.68
C ARG A 129 -13.39 -7.35 2.84
N VAL A 130 -13.76 -7.91 3.99
CA VAL A 130 -12.90 -7.85 5.19
C VAL A 130 -12.50 -9.24 5.65
N PHE A 131 -11.19 -9.48 5.70
CA PHE A 131 -10.63 -10.64 6.36
C PHE A 131 -10.20 -10.25 7.78
N ARG A 132 -10.94 -10.73 8.78
CA ARG A 132 -10.77 -10.34 10.20
C ARG A 132 -9.84 -11.28 10.95
N MET A 133 -9.00 -10.70 11.78
CA MET A 133 -8.05 -11.40 12.64
C MET A 133 -7.89 -10.65 13.95
N ASP A 134 -7.63 -11.37 15.04
CA ASP A 134 -7.18 -10.76 16.27
C ASP A 134 -5.76 -10.22 16.10
N SER A 135 -5.47 -9.05 16.66
CA SER A 135 -4.13 -8.46 16.63
C SER A 135 -3.02 -9.37 17.20
N ARG A 136 -3.37 -10.31 18.09
CA ARG A 136 -2.46 -11.33 18.65
C ARG A 136 -2.04 -12.37 17.62
N GLU A 137 -2.80 -12.54 16.54
CA GLU A 137 -2.49 -13.43 15.43
C GLU A 137 -1.56 -12.79 14.39
N ALA A 138 -1.23 -11.49 14.54
CA ALA A 138 -0.39 -10.76 13.62
C ALA A 138 1.02 -11.36 13.52
N LYS A 139 1.48 -11.60 12.29
CA LYS A 139 2.82 -12.13 11.98
C LYS A 139 3.57 -11.25 10.99
N GLY A 140 3.39 -9.93 11.10
CA GLY A 140 4.02 -8.95 10.22
C GLY A 140 3.29 -8.71 8.89
N PRO A 141 3.74 -7.71 8.11
CA PRO A 141 3.06 -7.26 6.89
C PRO A 141 3.02 -8.32 5.79
N VAL A 142 4.10 -9.09 5.56
CA VAL A 142 4.11 -10.12 4.50
C VAL A 142 3.03 -11.16 4.74
N PHE A 143 2.87 -11.59 5.99
CA PHE A 143 1.84 -12.56 6.37
C PHE A 143 0.44 -12.00 6.14
N ALA A 144 0.19 -10.74 6.55
CA ALA A 144 -1.09 -10.08 6.32
C ALA A 144 -1.39 -9.90 4.83
N ARG A 145 -0.41 -9.45 4.03
CA ARG A 145 -0.52 -9.34 2.57
C ARG A 145 -0.75 -10.69 1.90
N ALA A 146 -0.14 -11.76 2.40
CA ALA A 146 -0.44 -13.11 1.91
C ALA A 146 -1.93 -13.46 2.07
N GLN A 147 -2.57 -13.06 3.17
CA GLN A 147 -4.00 -13.31 3.39
C GLN A 147 -4.92 -12.53 2.43
N GLN A 148 -4.43 -11.48 1.77
CA GLN A 148 -5.23 -10.68 0.82
C GLN A 148 -5.72 -11.50 -0.37
N ARG A 149 -5.04 -12.60 -0.73
CA ARG A 149 -5.52 -13.55 -1.77
C ARG A 149 -6.91 -14.12 -1.47
N ARG A 150 -7.33 -14.17 -0.20
CA ARG A 150 -8.68 -14.61 0.19
C ARG A 150 -9.76 -13.64 -0.22
N LEU A 151 -9.38 -12.39 -0.48
CA LEU A 151 -10.28 -11.29 -0.78
C LEU A 151 -10.43 -11.05 -2.28
N LEU A 152 -9.61 -11.71 -3.10
CA LEU A 152 -9.79 -11.73 -4.55
C LEU A 152 -11.05 -12.51 -4.91
N ALA A 153 -11.70 -12.13 -6.00
CA ALA A 153 -12.66 -13.02 -6.64
C ALA A 153 -11.94 -14.28 -7.17
N SER A 154 -12.70 -15.28 -7.62
CA SER A 154 -12.13 -16.58 -8.01
C SER A 154 -12.59 -17.02 -9.39
N GLY A 155 -11.78 -17.82 -10.07
CA GLY A 155 -12.10 -18.29 -11.42
C GLY A 155 -11.99 -17.16 -12.44
N ASP A 156 -12.95 -17.11 -13.36
CA ASP A 156 -12.99 -16.11 -14.43
C ASP A 156 -13.48 -14.73 -13.94
N ASP A 157 -13.95 -14.63 -12.70
CA ASP A 157 -14.45 -13.39 -12.08
C ASP A 157 -13.36 -12.60 -11.35
N VAL A 158 -12.08 -12.99 -11.45
CA VAL A 158 -10.97 -12.25 -10.83
C VAL A 158 -10.97 -10.80 -11.31
N GLU A 159 -10.68 -9.85 -10.42
CA GLU A 159 -10.65 -8.44 -10.80
C GLU A 159 -9.59 -8.18 -11.88
N ASP A 160 -9.83 -7.16 -12.70
CA ASP A 160 -8.90 -6.81 -13.78
C ASP A 160 -7.57 -6.32 -13.22
N PHE A 161 -7.65 -5.37 -12.28
CA PHE A 161 -6.49 -4.75 -11.67
C PHE A 161 -6.48 -4.94 -10.16
N CYS A 162 -5.29 -5.22 -9.64
CA CYS A 162 -5.02 -5.35 -8.22
C CYS A 162 -4.10 -4.21 -7.79
N MET A 163 -4.51 -3.50 -6.74
CA MET A 163 -3.75 -2.39 -6.16
C MET A 163 -3.41 -2.70 -4.71
N GLN A 164 -2.14 -2.85 -4.38
CA GLN A 164 -1.69 -2.95 -2.99
C GLN A 164 -1.26 -1.57 -2.48
N ILE A 165 -1.73 -1.21 -1.29
CA ILE A 165 -1.37 0.04 -0.61
C ILE A 165 -1.10 -0.16 0.89
N ASP A 166 -0.59 0.88 1.53
CA ASP A 166 -0.59 1.00 2.99
C ASP A 166 -1.94 1.54 3.50
N ALA A 167 -2.32 1.14 4.72
CA ALA A 167 -3.66 1.39 5.30
C ALA A 167 -3.93 2.83 5.75
N HIS A 168 -2.95 3.72 5.63
CA HIS A 168 -3.02 5.14 5.95
C HIS A 168 -2.68 5.97 4.71
N THR A 169 -3.58 5.90 3.74
CA THR A 169 -3.40 6.45 2.39
C THR A 169 -4.60 7.33 2.02
N ILE A 170 -4.35 8.39 1.25
CA ILE A 170 -5.39 9.20 0.63
C ILE A 170 -5.31 9.08 -0.88
N PHE A 171 -6.46 9.02 -1.54
CA PHE A 171 -6.56 8.93 -2.98
C PHE A 171 -6.84 10.29 -3.61
N LEU A 172 -6.24 10.52 -4.78
CA LEU A 172 -6.45 11.75 -5.54
C LEU A 172 -7.63 11.60 -6.50
N LYS A 173 -8.21 12.71 -6.93
CA LYS A 173 -9.38 12.71 -7.82
C LYS A 173 -9.11 11.93 -9.11
N SER A 174 -10.09 11.10 -9.47
CA SER A 174 -10.10 10.21 -10.65
C SER A 174 -8.91 9.25 -10.68
N TRP A 175 -8.42 8.83 -9.52
CA TRP A 175 -7.26 7.93 -9.42
C TRP A 175 -7.48 6.63 -10.20
N ASP A 176 -8.67 6.08 -10.15
CA ASP A 176 -9.05 4.79 -10.74
C ASP A 176 -8.85 4.79 -12.26
N VAL A 177 -9.29 5.86 -12.93
CA VAL A 177 -9.12 6.01 -14.39
C VAL A 177 -7.66 6.31 -14.71
N ARG A 178 -7.05 7.23 -13.95
CA ARG A 178 -5.67 7.65 -14.17
C ARG A 178 -4.66 6.52 -13.94
N MET A 179 -4.89 5.63 -13.00
CA MET A 179 -4.04 4.46 -12.75
C MET A 179 -4.07 3.49 -13.94
N ILE A 180 -5.25 3.22 -14.52
CA ILE A 180 -5.36 2.35 -15.70
C ILE A 180 -4.72 3.01 -16.92
N GLU A 181 -4.95 4.31 -17.14
CA GLU A 181 -4.31 5.04 -18.25
C GLU A 181 -2.79 5.04 -18.12
N GLU A 182 -2.27 5.24 -16.91
CA GLU A 182 -0.84 5.19 -16.62
C GLU A 182 -0.28 3.79 -16.86
N TRP A 183 -1.00 2.74 -16.45
CA TRP A 183 -0.61 1.35 -16.68
C TRP A 183 -0.64 0.99 -18.17
N ALA A 184 -1.69 1.38 -18.90
CA ALA A 184 -1.82 1.10 -20.33
C ALA A 184 -0.70 1.75 -21.17
N ARG A 185 -0.20 2.93 -20.74
CA ARG A 185 0.97 3.59 -21.36
C ARG A 185 2.29 2.83 -21.19
N THR A 186 2.34 1.79 -20.36
CA THR A 186 3.51 0.90 -20.29
C THR A 186 3.60 -0.03 -21.51
N GLU A 187 2.48 -0.26 -22.21
CA GLU A 187 2.36 -1.22 -23.32
C GLU A 187 2.85 -2.62 -22.91
N ASN A 188 2.59 -3.01 -21.65
CA ASN A 188 3.09 -4.25 -21.06
C ASN A 188 2.04 -4.89 -20.13
N GLU A 189 1.51 -6.06 -20.50
CA GLU A 189 0.55 -6.84 -19.68
C GLU A 189 1.13 -7.21 -18.30
N TYR A 190 2.46 -7.36 -18.23
CA TYR A 190 3.17 -7.74 -17.02
C TYR A 190 3.76 -6.53 -16.28
N ALA A 191 3.29 -5.32 -16.58
CA ALA A 191 3.70 -4.12 -15.86
C ALA A 191 3.14 -4.07 -14.44
N VAL A 192 4.01 -3.65 -13.53
CA VAL A 192 3.69 -3.31 -12.14
C VAL A 192 4.10 -1.86 -11.91
N LEU A 193 3.12 -0.97 -11.84
CA LEU A 193 3.35 0.40 -11.39
C LEU A 193 3.65 0.36 -9.89
N THR A 194 4.84 0.80 -9.50
CA THR A 194 5.29 0.69 -8.10
C THR A 194 6.19 1.84 -7.69
N SER A 195 6.01 2.30 -6.45
CA SER A 195 6.77 3.41 -5.88
C SER A 195 6.57 3.48 -4.36
N TYR A 196 7.41 4.25 -3.68
CA TYR A 196 7.03 4.81 -2.38
C TYR A 196 6.08 5.98 -2.63
N PRO A 197 4.85 5.96 -2.09
CA PRO A 197 3.93 7.07 -2.27
C PRO A 197 4.50 8.41 -1.79
N THR A 198 4.10 9.49 -2.44
CA THR A 198 4.39 10.84 -1.99
C THR A 198 3.72 11.08 -0.62
N GLY A 199 4.33 11.90 0.24
CA GLY A 199 3.73 12.28 1.52
C GLY A 199 2.35 12.92 1.35
N PHE A 200 1.40 12.58 2.23
CA PHE A 200 0.01 13.06 2.14
C PHE A 200 -0.09 14.59 2.11
N ASP A 201 0.84 15.28 2.77
CA ASP A 201 0.95 16.74 2.89
C ASP A 201 1.33 17.40 1.56
N GLN A 202 2.06 16.69 0.70
CA GLN A 202 2.55 17.16 -0.58
C GLN A 202 1.56 16.94 -1.74
N VAL A 203 0.58 16.05 -1.58
CA VAL A 203 -0.39 15.71 -2.65
C VAL A 203 -1.75 16.42 -2.53
N LYS A 204 -1.95 17.26 -1.51
CA LYS A 204 -3.24 17.94 -1.28
C LYS A 204 -3.67 18.88 -2.41
N ASP A 205 -2.73 19.31 -3.26
CA ASP A 205 -3.01 20.11 -4.45
C ASP A 205 -2.11 19.68 -5.62
N VAL A 206 -2.62 18.81 -6.50
CA VAL A 206 -1.92 18.38 -7.73
C VAL A 206 -1.73 19.48 -8.77
N SER A 207 -2.32 20.67 -8.58
CA SER A 207 -2.15 21.81 -9.50
C SER A 207 -0.97 22.71 -9.13
N VAL A 208 -0.37 22.51 -7.95
CA VAL A 208 0.80 23.24 -7.47
C VAL A 208 2.03 22.34 -7.58
N LEU A 209 3.09 22.80 -8.24
CA LEU A 209 4.38 22.11 -8.33
C LEU A 209 4.93 21.90 -6.90
N PRO A 210 4.99 20.67 -6.35
CA PRO A 210 5.17 20.51 -4.91
C PRO A 210 6.63 20.32 -4.49
N ASN A 211 7.58 20.31 -5.43
CA ASN A 211 8.99 20.12 -5.08
C ASN A 211 9.79 21.43 -5.09
N VAL A 212 10.90 21.39 -4.35
CA VAL A 212 11.86 22.51 -4.21
C VAL A 212 12.54 22.91 -5.53
N ASN A 213 12.45 22.05 -6.55
CA ASN A 213 13.09 22.21 -7.85
C ASN A 213 12.13 22.78 -8.93
N GLY A 214 10.89 23.12 -8.57
CA GLY A 214 9.92 23.72 -9.49
C GLY A 214 9.42 22.80 -10.61
N HIS A 215 9.45 21.48 -10.42
CA HIS A 215 8.92 20.50 -11.38
C HIS A 215 8.29 19.29 -10.67
N TRP A 216 7.68 18.37 -11.41
CA TRP A 216 7.16 17.13 -10.82
C TRP A 216 8.25 16.04 -10.80
N GLU A 217 8.41 15.40 -9.65
CA GLU A 217 9.31 14.27 -9.40
C GLU A 217 8.52 13.13 -8.77
N MET A 218 8.85 11.89 -9.16
CA MET A 218 8.29 10.67 -8.59
C MET A 218 9.40 9.82 -7.95
N PRO A 219 9.18 9.23 -6.76
CA PRO A 219 10.16 8.34 -6.14
C PRO A 219 10.47 7.14 -7.05
N HIS A 220 11.76 6.96 -7.34
CA HIS A 220 12.26 5.98 -8.31
C HIS A 220 13.12 4.91 -7.60
N MET A 221 12.70 3.65 -7.73
CA MET A 221 13.23 2.53 -6.94
C MET A 221 14.41 1.85 -7.65
N CYS A 222 15.64 2.28 -7.37
CA CYS A 222 16.82 1.82 -8.12
C CYS A 222 17.98 1.23 -7.32
N LYS A 223 18.08 1.49 -6.02
CA LYS A 223 19.20 1.03 -5.18
C LYS A 223 18.68 0.21 -4.00
N ALA A 224 19.47 -0.76 -3.58
CA ALA A 224 19.21 -1.61 -2.43
C ALA A 224 20.51 -1.96 -1.71
N ALA A 225 20.41 -2.43 -0.48
CA ALA A 225 21.53 -2.83 0.36
C ALA A 225 21.24 -4.16 1.03
N ILE A 226 22.25 -5.03 1.07
CA ILE A 226 22.18 -6.29 1.79
C ILE A 226 22.42 -6.02 3.27
N MET A 227 21.46 -6.35 4.13
CA MET A 227 21.54 -6.12 5.58
C MET A 227 22.09 -7.35 6.31
N SER A 228 21.67 -8.52 5.87
CA SER A 228 22.15 -9.82 6.31
C SER A 228 21.83 -10.84 5.21
N PRO A 229 22.36 -12.08 5.28
CA PRO A 229 22.04 -13.12 4.32
C PRO A 229 20.54 -13.24 4.01
N GLY A 230 20.16 -13.02 2.75
CA GLY A 230 18.77 -13.03 2.29
C GLY A 230 17.90 -11.82 2.66
N VAL A 231 18.36 -10.95 3.55
CA VAL A 231 17.61 -9.75 3.95
C VAL A 231 18.15 -8.54 3.20
N VAL A 232 17.50 -8.20 2.10
CA VAL A 232 17.84 -7.04 1.28
C VAL A 232 16.82 -5.93 1.50
N ARG A 233 17.31 -4.72 1.79
CA ARG A 233 16.48 -3.53 1.99
C ARG A 233 16.63 -2.61 0.78
N ASN A 234 15.52 -2.13 0.24
CA ASN A 234 15.54 -1.02 -0.70
C ASN A 234 16.21 0.20 -0.03
N ALA A 235 17.12 0.86 -0.73
CA ALA A 235 17.72 2.10 -0.29
C ALA A 235 16.68 3.24 -0.40
N GLN A 236 17.05 4.43 0.05
CA GLN A 236 16.25 5.62 -0.20
C GLN A 236 16.00 5.76 -1.71
N ALA A 237 14.74 6.00 -2.08
CA ALA A 237 14.36 6.18 -3.48
C ALA A 237 15.13 7.34 -4.12
N GLY A 238 15.52 7.16 -5.38
CA GLY A 238 15.92 8.27 -6.23
C GLY A 238 14.71 9.10 -6.67
N ALA A 239 14.94 10.05 -7.57
CA ALA A 239 13.88 10.86 -8.18
C ALA A 239 13.88 10.67 -9.70
N ALA A 240 12.71 10.41 -10.27
CA ALA A 240 12.46 10.51 -11.70
C ALA A 240 11.66 11.78 -11.97
N ALA A 241 12.23 12.69 -12.76
CA ALA A 241 11.71 14.04 -12.99
C ALA A 241 11.09 14.19 -14.38
N MET A 242 10.08 15.06 -14.49
CA MET A 242 9.50 15.49 -15.77
C MET A 242 9.04 14.35 -16.69
N LEU A 243 8.56 13.27 -16.09
CA LEU A 243 8.04 12.12 -16.82
C LEU A 243 6.76 12.49 -17.58
N ASP A 244 6.68 12.08 -18.84
CA ASP A 244 5.50 12.14 -19.72
C ASP A 244 4.78 10.78 -19.84
N ARG A 245 5.49 9.70 -19.48
CA ARG A 245 5.00 8.31 -19.39
C ARG A 245 5.71 7.55 -18.25
N PRO A 246 5.20 6.39 -17.82
CA PRO A 246 5.90 5.54 -16.87
C PRO A 246 7.26 5.09 -17.40
N VAL A 247 8.24 4.94 -16.50
CA VAL A 247 9.60 4.49 -16.84
C VAL A 247 9.99 3.26 -16.05
N LEU A 248 10.79 2.37 -16.66
CA LEU A 248 11.27 1.15 -16.02
C LEU A 248 12.05 1.46 -14.74
N SER A 249 11.78 0.66 -13.71
CA SER A 249 12.38 0.68 -12.38
C SER A 249 12.96 -0.69 -12.07
N LYS A 250 13.93 -0.76 -11.15
CA LYS A 250 14.65 -2.01 -10.84
C LYS A 250 14.01 -2.80 -9.72
N LEU A 251 13.35 -2.09 -8.80
CA LEU A 251 12.89 -2.65 -7.55
C LEU A 251 11.39 -2.41 -7.38
N TRP A 252 10.74 -3.39 -6.76
CA TRP A 252 9.37 -3.28 -6.28
C TRP A 252 9.32 -2.61 -4.90
N ALA A 253 8.26 -1.86 -4.64
CA ALA A 253 7.98 -1.22 -3.36
C ALA A 253 6.60 -1.61 -2.84
N ALA A 254 6.49 -1.84 -1.53
CA ALA A 254 5.27 -2.36 -0.91
C ALA A 254 4.18 -1.30 -0.67
N GLY A 255 4.58 -0.02 -0.59
CA GLY A 255 3.66 1.08 -0.27
C GLY A 255 2.66 1.39 -1.40
N LEU A 256 3.03 1.07 -2.64
CA LEU A 256 2.15 1.10 -3.81
C LEU A 256 2.61 0.08 -4.85
N SER A 257 1.69 -0.81 -5.23
CA SER A 257 1.84 -1.75 -6.34
C SER A 257 0.53 -1.85 -7.10
N PHE A 258 0.51 -1.54 -8.39
CA PHE A 258 -0.67 -1.66 -9.24
C PHE A 258 -0.34 -2.39 -10.53
N SER A 259 -1.09 -3.45 -10.81
CA SER A 259 -0.88 -4.32 -11.96
C SER A 259 -2.17 -5.06 -12.30
N ARG A 260 -2.16 -5.80 -13.41
CA ARG A 260 -3.14 -6.86 -13.63
C ARG A 260 -3.13 -7.84 -12.44
N CYS A 261 -4.31 -8.34 -12.06
CA CYS A 261 -4.43 -9.20 -10.87
C CYS A 261 -3.74 -10.56 -11.00
N HIS A 262 -3.33 -10.96 -12.21
CA HIS A 262 -2.51 -12.16 -12.36
C HIS A 262 -1.19 -12.06 -11.54
N ALA A 263 -0.66 -10.87 -11.27
CA ALA A 263 0.51 -10.68 -10.39
C ALA A 263 0.28 -11.15 -8.94
N GLU A 264 -0.92 -10.90 -8.38
CA GLU A 264 -1.26 -11.26 -6.99
C GLU A 264 -1.75 -12.71 -6.85
N THR A 265 -2.10 -13.35 -7.96
CA THR A 265 -2.53 -14.74 -7.96
C THR A 265 -1.37 -15.67 -8.29
N ASP A 266 -0.52 -15.31 -9.25
CA ASP A 266 0.63 -16.09 -9.73
C ASP A 266 1.86 -15.96 -8.85
N VAL A 267 2.17 -14.75 -8.37
CA VAL A 267 3.39 -14.50 -7.58
C VAL A 267 3.06 -13.87 -6.23
N PRO A 268 2.11 -14.41 -5.43
CA PRO A 268 1.64 -13.74 -4.21
C PRO A 268 2.69 -13.60 -3.11
N SER A 269 2.37 -12.79 -2.10
CA SER A 269 3.17 -12.67 -0.87
C SER A 269 3.23 -14.01 -0.15
N ASP A 270 4.42 -14.36 0.34
CA ASP A 270 4.69 -15.68 0.92
C ASP A 270 4.20 -15.75 2.38
N PRO A 271 3.19 -16.58 2.71
CA PRO A 271 2.64 -16.69 4.06
C PRO A 271 3.64 -17.28 5.07
N ASN A 272 4.77 -17.85 4.61
CA ASN A 272 5.82 -18.39 5.47
C ASN A 272 6.89 -17.35 5.83
N LEU A 273 6.88 -16.16 5.21
CA LEU A 273 7.74 -15.03 5.58
C LEU A 273 7.18 -14.26 6.80
N LYS A 274 6.88 -15.01 7.86
CA LYS A 274 6.36 -14.49 9.12
C LYS A 274 7.40 -13.57 9.78
N GLN A 275 6.92 -12.51 10.40
CA GLN A 275 7.71 -11.51 11.14
C GLN A 275 8.69 -10.70 10.26
N ILE A 276 8.67 -10.88 8.94
CA ILE A 276 9.46 -10.10 7.99
C ILE A 276 8.80 -8.74 7.76
N PHE A 277 9.62 -7.70 7.76
CA PHE A 277 9.27 -6.34 7.33
C PHE A 277 10.34 -5.89 6.35
N THR A 278 11.58 -5.80 6.82
CA THR A 278 12.76 -5.64 5.96
C THR A 278 13.06 -6.95 5.23
N GLY A 279 13.27 -6.89 3.91
CA GLY A 279 13.50 -8.07 3.06
C GLY A 279 12.32 -8.43 2.16
N GLU A 280 11.09 -8.04 2.54
CA GLU A 280 9.88 -8.28 1.77
C GLU A 280 9.99 -7.72 0.34
N GLU A 281 10.41 -6.46 0.23
CA GLU A 281 10.33 -5.75 -1.05
C GLU A 281 11.23 -6.35 -2.13
N PHE A 282 12.49 -6.63 -1.76
CA PHE A 282 13.42 -7.24 -2.69
C PHE A 282 13.05 -8.70 -3.00
N SER A 283 12.56 -9.47 -2.00
CA SER A 283 12.17 -10.87 -2.24
C SER A 283 10.93 -10.99 -3.13
N ARG A 284 9.89 -10.18 -2.90
CA ARG A 284 8.73 -10.10 -3.78
C ARG A 284 9.12 -9.58 -5.16
N GLY A 285 9.97 -8.55 -5.23
CA GLY A 285 10.50 -8.01 -6.47
C GLY A 285 11.28 -9.04 -7.29
N ALA A 286 12.20 -9.77 -6.67
CA ALA A 286 12.97 -10.84 -7.34
C ALA A 286 12.06 -11.91 -7.93
N ARG A 287 11.04 -12.35 -7.17
CA ARG A 287 10.07 -13.35 -7.63
C ARG A 287 9.21 -12.82 -8.78
N LEU A 288 8.70 -11.59 -8.68
CA LEU A 288 7.94 -10.97 -9.77
C LEU A 288 8.80 -10.85 -11.03
N TRP A 289 10.01 -10.31 -10.90
CA TRP A 289 10.87 -10.04 -12.06
C TRP A 289 11.32 -11.31 -12.78
N THR A 290 11.70 -12.35 -12.02
CA THR A 290 12.08 -13.66 -12.59
C THR A 290 10.88 -14.41 -13.19
N ASN A 291 9.65 -14.07 -12.78
CA ASN A 291 8.40 -14.52 -13.42
C ASN A 291 7.92 -13.60 -14.57
N GLY A 292 8.79 -12.69 -15.02
CA GLY A 292 8.59 -11.90 -16.23
C GLY A 292 7.85 -10.58 -16.06
N TYR A 293 7.62 -10.14 -14.81
CA TYR A 293 7.02 -8.83 -14.52
C TYR A 293 8.06 -7.71 -14.55
N ASP A 294 7.61 -6.51 -14.89
CA ASP A 294 8.46 -5.33 -14.98
C ASP A 294 7.93 -4.20 -14.09
N PHE A 295 8.84 -3.55 -13.38
CA PHE A 295 8.49 -2.46 -12.47
C PHE A 295 8.55 -1.13 -13.20
N TYR A 296 7.58 -0.27 -12.95
CA TYR A 296 7.52 1.06 -13.53
C TYR A 296 7.28 2.13 -12.47
N THR A 297 8.08 3.19 -12.52
CA THR A 297 7.79 4.44 -11.82
C THR A 297 6.77 5.21 -12.64
N MET A 298 5.64 5.56 -12.01
CA MET A 298 4.59 6.37 -12.63
C MET A 298 5.08 7.80 -12.88
N SER A 299 4.40 8.50 -13.79
CA SER A 299 4.68 9.87 -14.16
C SER A 299 4.17 10.89 -13.14
N ARG A 300 3.08 10.59 -12.41
CA ARG A 300 2.45 11.49 -11.44
C ARG A 300 1.92 10.72 -10.22
N PRO A 301 1.78 11.38 -9.06
CA PRO A 301 1.17 10.75 -7.91
C PRO A 301 -0.32 10.52 -8.16
N MET A 302 -0.81 9.37 -7.67
CA MET A 302 -2.22 8.97 -7.69
C MET A 302 -2.78 8.80 -6.27
N ILE A 303 -1.88 8.60 -5.31
CA ILE A 303 -2.16 8.50 -3.88
C ILE A 303 -1.09 9.28 -3.09
N GLY A 304 -1.40 9.62 -1.84
CA GLY A 304 -0.40 10.04 -0.86
C GLY A 304 -0.56 9.28 0.45
N THR A 305 0.52 9.17 1.21
CA THR A 305 0.59 8.32 2.41
C THR A 305 1.02 9.12 3.64
N TYR A 306 0.44 8.81 4.80
CA TYR A 306 0.85 9.38 6.07
C TYR A 306 2.12 8.70 6.59
N TYR A 307 3.20 9.45 6.77
CA TYR A 307 4.46 8.91 7.29
C TYR A 307 4.71 9.32 8.76
N GLY A 308 5.63 8.61 9.42
CA GLY A 308 6.09 9.00 10.75
C GLY A 308 5.01 8.96 11.82
N SER A 309 4.90 10.03 12.62
CA SER A 309 3.87 10.22 13.65
C SER A 309 2.48 10.46 13.07
N ASP A 310 2.39 10.93 11.83
CA ASP A 310 1.12 11.34 11.24
C ASP A 310 0.19 10.16 10.98
N LYS A 311 0.72 8.93 10.98
CA LYS A 311 -0.08 7.70 10.89
C LYS A 311 -0.87 7.38 12.16
N GLY A 312 -0.73 8.15 13.25
CA GLY A 312 -1.49 7.97 14.50
C GLY A 312 -0.92 6.95 15.48
N ASN A 313 -0.09 5.99 15.03
CA ASN A 313 0.76 5.12 15.86
C ASN A 313 0.02 4.33 16.97
N LYS A 314 -1.01 3.56 16.64
CA LYS A 314 -1.64 2.63 17.61
C LYS A 314 -0.82 1.38 17.97
N GLY A 315 0.34 1.17 17.34
CA GLY A 315 1.35 0.25 17.87
C GLY A 315 2.17 -0.50 16.81
N SER A 316 3.08 -1.33 17.31
CA SER A 316 3.83 -2.33 16.55
C SER A 316 3.40 -3.73 17.03
N TRP A 317 3.42 -4.72 16.15
CA TRP A 317 3.25 -6.10 16.60
C TRP A 317 4.50 -6.56 17.35
N ARG A 318 4.34 -7.47 18.31
CA ARG A 318 5.49 -8.05 19.04
C ARG A 318 6.04 -9.21 18.22
N PRO A 319 7.29 -9.13 17.71
CA PRO A 319 7.81 -10.17 16.83
C PRO A 319 8.12 -11.45 17.61
N ASN A 320 7.74 -12.59 17.05
CA ASN A 320 8.26 -13.89 17.48
C ASN A 320 9.64 -14.13 16.83
N MET A 321 10.71 -14.06 17.62
CA MET A 321 12.07 -14.14 17.09
C MET A 321 12.43 -15.50 16.48
N ALA A 322 11.81 -16.59 16.93
CA ALA A 322 12.01 -17.92 16.35
C ALA A 322 11.38 -18.01 14.96
N GLU A 323 10.13 -17.55 14.80
CA GLU A 323 9.48 -17.45 13.49
C GLU A 323 10.27 -16.53 12.55
N LYS A 324 10.74 -15.38 13.05
CA LYS A 324 11.57 -14.44 12.27
C LYS A 324 12.84 -15.09 11.75
N ARG A 325 13.57 -15.83 12.60
CA ARG A 325 14.80 -16.51 12.19
C ARG A 325 14.53 -17.59 11.12
N ILE A 326 13.42 -18.31 11.24
CA ILE A 326 12.99 -19.29 10.21
C ILE A 326 12.68 -18.57 8.89
N ALA A 327 11.96 -17.45 8.95
CA ALA A 327 11.63 -16.65 7.77
C ALA A 327 12.86 -15.99 7.12
N GLU A 328 13.84 -15.53 7.91
CA GLU A 328 15.10 -14.99 7.39
C GLU A 328 15.93 -16.10 6.72
N LYS A 329 15.98 -17.31 7.29
CA LYS A 329 16.57 -18.47 6.61
C LYS A 329 15.84 -18.76 5.29
N ARG A 330 14.50 -18.68 5.27
CA ARG A 330 13.70 -18.84 4.05
C ARG A 330 14.03 -17.79 2.99
N LEU A 331 14.19 -16.52 3.37
CA LEU A 331 14.64 -15.47 2.46
C LEU A 331 16.04 -15.76 1.88
N ALA A 332 16.98 -16.19 2.71
CA ALA A 332 18.33 -16.54 2.28
C ALA A 332 18.32 -17.71 1.29
N ARG A 333 17.44 -18.70 1.49
CA ARG A 333 17.21 -19.80 0.53
C ARG A 333 16.61 -19.32 -0.78
N LEU A 334 15.53 -18.55 -0.70
CA LEU A 334 14.84 -18.00 -1.86
C LEU A 334 15.80 -17.19 -2.74
N LEU A 335 16.67 -16.40 -2.12
CA LEU A 335 17.66 -15.55 -2.79
C LEU A 335 19.03 -16.22 -2.94
N ARG A 336 19.06 -17.56 -2.94
CA ARG A 336 20.21 -18.42 -3.30
C ARG A 336 21.52 -18.12 -2.56
N HIS A 337 21.46 -17.68 -1.30
CA HIS A 337 22.65 -17.36 -0.52
C HIS A 337 23.50 -18.61 -0.24
N GLN A 338 24.79 -18.57 -0.61
CA GLN A 338 25.70 -19.73 -0.60
C GLN A 338 25.90 -20.37 0.78
N GLU A 339 26.08 -19.59 1.86
CA GLU A 339 26.39 -20.19 3.17
C GLU A 339 25.23 -20.97 3.79
N THR A 340 24.00 -20.74 3.30
CA THR A 340 22.90 -21.59 3.71
C THR A 340 23.02 -22.96 3.06
N ALA A 341 23.52 -23.09 1.81
CA ALA A 341 23.53 -24.34 1.01
C ALA A 341 24.14 -25.53 1.77
N ASP A 342 25.11 -25.27 2.65
CA ASP A 342 26.01 -26.33 3.11
C ASP A 342 26.02 -26.63 4.63
N ARG A 343 25.13 -26.08 5.48
CA ARG A 343 25.34 -26.22 6.95
C ARG A 343 24.24 -26.69 7.89
N ASP A 344 23.00 -26.95 7.47
CA ASP A 344 21.95 -27.29 8.47
C ASP A 344 20.88 -28.30 8.03
N LEU A 345 21.01 -28.97 6.89
CA LEU A 345 19.97 -29.87 6.40
C LEU A 345 20.58 -31.18 5.90
N ALA A 346 20.11 -32.27 6.51
CA ALA A 346 20.38 -33.66 6.14
C ALA A 346 20.20 -33.89 4.64
N ASP A 347 20.80 -34.98 4.13
CA ASP A 347 20.81 -35.43 2.73
C ASP A 347 19.43 -35.52 2.01
N ASN A 348 18.32 -35.13 2.65
CA ASN A 348 16.92 -35.23 2.18
C ASN A 348 16.12 -33.91 2.18
N PHE A 349 16.73 -32.72 2.22
CA PHE A 349 15.95 -31.47 2.15
C PHE A 349 15.61 -31.07 0.72
N ASP A 350 14.33 -31.20 0.38
CA ASP A 350 13.77 -30.79 -0.91
C ASP A 350 13.47 -29.28 -0.90
N LEU A 351 14.33 -28.50 -1.56
CA LEU A 351 14.17 -27.05 -1.69
C LEU A 351 12.97 -26.68 -2.56
N ASP A 352 12.64 -27.49 -3.56
CA ASP A 352 11.55 -27.24 -4.50
C ASP A 352 10.21 -27.40 -3.77
N GLU A 353 10.06 -28.43 -2.94
CA GLU A 353 8.88 -28.58 -2.09
C GLU A 353 8.83 -27.49 -1.00
N TYR A 354 9.98 -27.09 -0.44
CA TYR A 354 10.03 -26.03 0.58
C TYR A 354 9.55 -24.68 0.04
N LEU A 355 9.97 -24.29 -1.18
CA LEU A 355 9.65 -23.00 -1.78
C LEU A 355 8.44 -23.05 -2.71
N LYS A 356 7.86 -24.21 -2.97
CA LYS A 356 6.78 -24.44 -3.95
C LYS A 356 5.75 -23.32 -4.04
N GLY A 357 5.74 -22.65 -5.20
CA GLY A 357 4.84 -21.56 -5.54
C GLY A 357 5.17 -20.21 -4.91
N TYR A 358 6.27 -20.15 -4.18
CA TYR A 358 6.90 -18.94 -3.67
C TYR A 358 8.38 -18.85 -4.03
N ASP A 359 8.81 -19.68 -4.98
CA ASP A 359 10.15 -19.73 -5.57
C ASP A 359 10.37 -18.59 -6.57
N LEU A 360 11.62 -18.47 -7.04
CA LEU A 360 11.99 -17.60 -8.15
C LEU A 360 11.45 -18.18 -9.47
N GLY A 361 11.10 -17.30 -10.40
CA GLY A 361 10.58 -17.71 -11.70
C GLY A 361 11.64 -18.22 -12.67
N SER A 362 11.16 -18.78 -13.78
CA SER A 362 11.96 -19.30 -14.89
C SER A 362 11.89 -18.46 -16.16
N ARG A 363 11.07 -17.39 -16.19
CA ARG A 363 10.98 -16.51 -17.38
C ARG A 363 12.24 -15.67 -17.56
N ARG A 364 12.93 -15.31 -16.48
CA ARG A 364 14.24 -14.66 -16.50
C ARG A 364 15.11 -15.28 -15.41
N SER A 365 16.43 -15.32 -15.62
CA SER A 365 17.33 -15.89 -14.62
C SER A 365 17.50 -14.94 -13.42
N PHE A 366 17.78 -15.49 -12.24
CA PHE A 366 18.12 -14.65 -11.09
C PHE A 366 19.44 -13.90 -11.29
N ASP A 367 20.38 -14.47 -12.05
CA ASP A 367 21.66 -13.84 -12.38
C ASP A 367 21.45 -12.57 -13.23
N ASP A 368 20.45 -12.56 -14.12
CA ASP A 368 20.07 -11.34 -14.85
C ASP A 368 19.51 -10.27 -13.91
N TYR A 369 18.77 -10.65 -12.86
CA TYR A 369 18.29 -9.71 -11.85
C TYR A 369 19.43 -9.16 -10.98
N ILE A 370 20.42 -10.00 -10.65
CA ILE A 370 21.67 -9.58 -10.01
C ILE A 370 22.38 -8.56 -10.90
N ALA A 371 22.53 -8.83 -12.20
CA ALA A 371 23.16 -7.90 -13.14
C ALA A 371 22.37 -6.58 -13.28
N LEU A 372 21.03 -6.64 -13.28
CA LEU A 372 20.17 -5.47 -13.36
C LEU A 372 20.28 -4.59 -12.10
N THR A 373 20.20 -5.19 -10.92
CA THR A 373 20.10 -4.49 -9.63
C THR A 373 21.46 -4.18 -9.01
N GLY A 374 22.47 -4.98 -9.32
CA GLY A 374 23.77 -4.98 -8.66
C GLY A 374 23.79 -5.72 -7.32
N VAL A 375 22.69 -6.34 -6.90
CA VAL A 375 22.59 -7.03 -5.60
C VAL A 375 22.87 -8.51 -5.80
N ASP A 376 24.09 -8.96 -5.53
CA ASP A 376 24.49 -10.37 -5.58
C ASP A 376 24.27 -11.01 -4.21
N THR A 377 23.07 -11.53 -3.95
CA THR A 377 22.76 -12.24 -2.69
C THR A 377 23.41 -13.61 -2.60
N VAL A 378 23.86 -14.18 -3.72
CA VAL A 378 24.55 -15.48 -3.80
C VAL A 378 25.91 -15.35 -3.13
N ARG A 379 26.69 -14.34 -3.54
CA ARG A 379 28.02 -14.02 -3.01
C ARG A 379 27.99 -13.04 -1.83
N ASN A 380 26.82 -12.47 -1.53
CA ASN A 380 26.65 -11.43 -0.52
C ASN A 380 27.46 -10.16 -0.84
N GLU A 381 27.40 -9.73 -2.11
CA GLU A 381 28.12 -8.58 -2.65
C GLU A 381 27.15 -7.54 -3.25
N TYR A 382 27.59 -6.29 -3.29
CA TYR A 382 26.87 -5.23 -3.99
C TYR A 382 27.80 -4.56 -5.01
N HIS A 383 27.30 -4.45 -6.24
CA HIS A 383 27.95 -3.79 -7.36
C HIS A 383 27.09 -2.60 -7.77
N GLU A 384 27.65 -1.40 -7.86
CA GLU A 384 26.85 -0.23 -8.24
C GLU A 384 26.39 -0.33 -9.71
N THR A 385 25.10 -0.09 -9.94
CA THR A 385 24.49 -0.05 -11.27
C THR A 385 23.76 1.27 -11.47
N HIS A 386 23.67 1.75 -12.71
CA HIS A 386 22.96 3.00 -13.03
C HIS A 386 21.46 2.89 -12.72
N CYS A 387 20.84 3.92 -12.13
CA CYS A 387 19.40 3.87 -11.83
C CYS A 387 18.55 3.75 -13.10
N ARG A 388 18.97 4.41 -14.19
CA ARG A 388 18.35 4.24 -15.51
C ARG A 388 18.60 2.82 -16.03
N ILE A 389 17.53 2.17 -16.49
CA ILE A 389 17.61 0.89 -17.17
C ILE A 389 17.85 1.16 -18.66
N ASP A 390 19.07 0.85 -19.11
CA ASP A 390 19.53 1.11 -20.49
C ASP A 390 19.36 -0.11 -21.43
N ARG A 391 18.75 -1.19 -20.96
CA ARG A 391 18.41 -2.33 -21.82
C ARG A 391 17.28 -3.11 -21.19
N TYR A 392 16.26 -3.42 -21.99
CA TYR A 392 15.23 -4.35 -21.57
C TYR A 392 15.77 -5.78 -21.56
N VAL A 393 15.41 -6.56 -20.54
CA VAL A 393 15.78 -7.97 -20.43
C VAL A 393 14.57 -8.80 -20.86
N PRO A 394 14.63 -9.46 -22.03
CA PRO A 394 13.54 -10.29 -22.50
C PRO A 394 13.38 -11.55 -21.66
N TRP A 395 12.29 -12.28 -21.89
CA TRP A 395 12.13 -13.61 -21.31
C TRP A 395 13.03 -14.62 -22.04
N GLN A 396 13.35 -15.73 -21.39
CA GLN A 396 14.05 -16.86 -22.01
C GLN A 396 13.18 -17.47 -23.13
N GLU A 397 13.82 -18.02 -24.16
CA GLU A 397 13.13 -18.56 -25.36
C GLU A 397 12.18 -19.72 -25.03
N ASP A 398 12.54 -20.54 -24.04
CA ASP A 398 11.79 -21.71 -23.55
C ASP A 398 10.90 -21.40 -22.34
N ALA A 399 10.74 -20.12 -22.00
CA ALA A 399 9.94 -19.70 -20.87
C ALA A 399 8.45 -20.06 -21.02
N ALA A 400 7.78 -20.25 -19.87
CA ALA A 400 6.34 -20.50 -19.84
C ALA A 400 5.57 -19.38 -20.59
N PRO A 401 4.58 -19.74 -21.43
CA PRO A 401 3.92 -18.79 -22.33
C PRO A 401 3.23 -17.65 -21.58
N PRO A 402 3.08 -16.47 -22.19
CA PRO A 402 2.32 -15.37 -21.60
C PRO A 402 0.82 -15.69 -21.55
N TYR A 403 0.08 -14.87 -20.80
CA TYR A 403 -1.38 -14.85 -20.72
C TYR A 403 -2.05 -16.12 -20.17
N VAL A 404 -1.26 -17.05 -19.65
CA VAL A 404 -1.75 -18.22 -18.92
C VAL A 404 -1.25 -18.17 -17.48
N PRO A 405 -1.99 -18.75 -16.52
CA PRO A 405 -1.52 -18.89 -15.15
C PRO A 405 -0.16 -19.59 -15.09
N LEU A 406 0.72 -19.12 -14.22
CA LEU A 406 2.03 -19.74 -14.07
C LEU A 406 1.90 -21.19 -13.57
N PRO A 407 2.71 -22.13 -14.08
CA PRO A 407 2.73 -23.51 -13.58
C PRO A 407 3.08 -23.60 -12.08
N SER A 408 3.91 -22.69 -11.60
CA SER A 408 4.30 -22.56 -10.19
C SER A 408 3.25 -21.84 -9.33
N ARG A 409 2.12 -21.38 -9.89
CA ARG A 409 1.09 -20.65 -9.12
C ARG A 409 0.72 -21.44 -7.86
N PRO A 410 0.83 -20.84 -6.65
CA PRO A 410 0.51 -21.55 -5.42
C PRO A 410 -0.99 -21.79 -5.32
N GLY A 411 -1.37 -22.93 -4.74
CA GLY A 411 -2.77 -23.30 -4.49
C GLY A 411 -3.49 -22.34 -3.53
N LYS A 412 -4.74 -22.70 -3.20
CA LYS A 412 -5.53 -21.97 -2.20
C LYS A 412 -4.79 -21.97 -0.86
N LEU A 413 -4.84 -20.83 -0.16
CA LEU A 413 -4.29 -20.75 1.19
C LEU A 413 -5.06 -21.70 2.12
N PRO A 414 -4.36 -22.47 2.97
CA PRO A 414 -5.02 -23.33 3.96
C PRO A 414 -5.88 -22.48 4.90
N PRO A 415 -6.95 -23.03 5.51
CA PRO A 415 -7.65 -22.35 6.60
C PRO A 415 -6.66 -21.87 7.67
N LEU A 416 -6.93 -20.71 8.28
CA LEU A 416 -6.06 -20.19 9.35
C LEU A 416 -6.33 -20.85 10.71
N ASP A 417 -7.27 -21.80 10.77
CA ASP A 417 -7.99 -22.33 11.94
C ASP A 417 -7.50 -21.85 13.32
N PRO A 418 -8.39 -21.26 14.14
CA PRO A 418 -8.06 -20.95 15.50
C PRO A 418 -7.61 -22.24 16.20
N PRO A 419 -6.55 -22.21 17.03
CA PRO A 419 -6.07 -23.41 17.71
C PRO A 419 -7.22 -24.10 18.46
N GLN A 420 -7.19 -25.44 18.56
CA GLN A 420 -8.21 -26.21 19.28
C GLN A 420 -8.49 -25.65 20.68
N TRP A 421 -7.50 -25.09 21.38
CA TRP A 421 -7.70 -24.47 22.70
C TRP A 421 -8.61 -23.23 22.70
N VAL A 422 -8.70 -22.49 21.59
CA VAL A 422 -9.65 -21.37 21.41
C VAL A 422 -11.08 -21.91 21.23
N LEU A 423 -11.24 -23.01 20.50
CA LEU A 423 -12.51 -23.73 20.40
C LEU A 423 -12.90 -24.32 21.77
N ASP A 424 -11.92 -24.82 22.53
CA ASP A 424 -12.13 -25.36 23.87
C ASP A 424 -12.48 -24.26 24.88
N ASP A 425 -11.90 -23.07 24.76
CA ASP A 425 -12.21 -21.93 25.64
C ASP A 425 -13.56 -21.28 25.33
N LEU A 426 -13.97 -21.24 24.05
CA LEU A 426 -15.33 -20.86 23.67
C LEU A 426 -16.38 -21.85 24.16
N ALA A 427 -16.10 -23.16 24.07
CA ALA A 427 -16.95 -24.20 24.62
C ALA A 427 -17.08 -24.09 26.15
N LYS A 428 -15.97 -23.83 26.86
CA LYS A 428 -15.98 -23.59 28.32
C LYS A 428 -16.74 -22.33 28.72
N MET A 429 -16.68 -21.27 27.93
CA MET A 429 -17.43 -20.03 28.21
C MET A 429 -18.94 -20.23 28.05
N MET A 430 -19.37 -21.03 27.08
CA MET A 430 -20.79 -21.37 26.87
C MET A 430 -21.33 -22.32 27.95
N ASP A 431 -20.51 -23.28 28.40
CA ASP A 431 -20.87 -24.19 29.50
C ASP A 431 -20.89 -23.45 30.86
N ALA A 432 -20.01 -22.46 31.05
CA ALA A 432 -19.97 -21.63 32.26
C ALA A 432 -21.18 -20.67 32.38
N SER A 433 -21.73 -20.16 31.28
CA SER A 433 -22.96 -19.35 31.31
C SER A 433 -24.18 -20.17 31.77
N ASP A 434 -24.25 -21.45 31.41
CA ASP A 434 -25.32 -22.36 31.86
C ASP A 434 -25.18 -22.76 33.34
N VAL A 435 -23.96 -22.72 33.89
CA VAL A 435 -23.68 -22.95 35.32
C VAL A 435 -23.98 -21.71 36.16
N VAL A 436 -23.65 -20.51 35.68
CA VAL A 436 -23.91 -19.25 36.41
C VAL A 436 -25.40 -18.92 36.49
N GLU A 437 -26.21 -19.27 35.48
CA GLU A 437 -27.69 -19.15 35.57
C GLU A 437 -28.32 -20.16 36.54
N LYS A 438 -27.68 -21.30 36.78
CA LYS A 438 -28.11 -22.29 37.77
C LYS A 438 -27.69 -21.93 39.20
N GLU A 439 -26.48 -21.40 39.40
CA GLU A 439 -25.97 -21.07 40.75
C GLU A 439 -26.53 -19.76 41.31
N ASN A 440 -26.90 -18.77 40.48
CA ASN A 440 -27.49 -17.52 40.98
C ASN A 440 -28.95 -17.64 41.46
N ARG A 441 -29.56 -18.84 41.44
CA ARG A 441 -30.86 -19.10 42.06
C ARG A 441 -30.78 -19.52 43.52
N ASP A 442 -29.59 -19.89 44.01
CA ASP A 442 -29.45 -20.46 45.36
C ASP A 442 -28.21 -19.86 46.07
N ILE A 443 -28.47 -19.04 47.11
CA ILE A 443 -27.75 -18.88 48.41
C ILE A 443 -27.40 -17.42 48.80
N PRO A 444 -27.57 -17.03 50.10
CA PRO A 444 -27.68 -15.65 50.56
C PRO A 444 -26.39 -15.06 51.18
N VAL A 445 -26.41 -13.73 51.33
CA VAL A 445 -25.33 -12.84 51.81
C VAL A 445 -24.96 -13.07 53.28
N ASN A 446 -23.68 -13.33 53.60
CA ASN A 446 -22.92 -12.62 54.66
C ASN A 446 -21.46 -13.09 54.97
N MET A 447 -20.64 -12.08 55.28
CA MET A 447 -19.43 -12.01 56.16
C MET A 447 -18.00 -12.21 55.59
N ILE A 448 -17.19 -11.16 55.83
CA ILE A 448 -15.73 -10.96 55.63
C ILE A 448 -15.02 -11.21 56.99
N PRO A 449 -13.74 -11.66 57.08
CA PRO A 449 -12.65 -10.78 57.55
C PRO A 449 -11.22 -11.05 56.98
N THR A 450 -10.26 -10.23 57.44
CA THR A 450 -9.04 -9.65 56.82
C THR A 450 -7.64 -10.23 57.19
N THR A 451 -6.59 -9.77 56.45
CA THR A 451 -5.12 -9.57 56.77
C THR A 451 -4.09 -10.59 56.20
N PRO A 452 -2.74 -10.31 56.14
CA PRO A 452 -1.93 -9.10 55.81
C PRO A 452 -0.71 -9.37 54.84
N ARG A 453 0.06 -8.33 54.44
CA ARG A 453 1.25 -8.34 53.54
C ARG A 453 2.61 -8.57 54.26
N PRO A 454 3.67 -9.04 53.55
CA PRO A 454 5.07 -8.79 53.91
C PRO A 454 5.97 -8.17 52.81
N GLU A 455 7.22 -7.87 53.21
CA GLU A 455 8.13 -6.79 52.80
C GLU A 455 9.25 -7.13 51.77
N THR A 456 9.93 -6.07 51.31
CA THR A 456 11.04 -5.96 50.32
C THR A 456 12.45 -6.17 50.90
N VAL A 457 13.39 -6.74 50.12
CA VAL A 457 14.86 -6.69 50.36
C VAL A 457 15.61 -6.44 49.03
N ALA A 458 16.62 -5.55 49.05
CA ALA A 458 17.51 -5.20 47.93
C ALA A 458 18.92 -5.82 48.07
N PRO A 459 19.69 -6.05 46.98
CA PRO A 459 21.09 -6.42 47.08
C PRO A 459 22.09 -5.34 46.64
N VAL A 460 23.31 -5.46 47.20
CA VAL A 460 24.50 -4.61 47.11
C VAL A 460 25.38 -5.01 45.93
N LEU A 461 25.96 -4.04 45.18
CA LEU A 461 26.97 -4.26 44.13
C LEU A 461 28.34 -3.68 44.55
N LYS A 462 29.42 -4.42 44.25
CA LYS A 462 30.81 -3.97 44.35
C LYS A 462 31.33 -3.44 43.01
N GLU A 463 32.22 -2.47 43.11
CA GLU A 463 32.77 -1.60 42.07
C GLU A 463 34.04 -2.20 41.43
N GLY A 464 34.16 -2.13 40.10
CA GLY A 464 35.35 -2.57 39.35
C GLY A 464 35.10 -2.65 37.83
N ASP A 465 35.61 -1.65 37.12
CA ASP A 465 35.86 -1.55 35.67
C ASP A 465 34.70 -1.41 34.67
N ARG A 466 34.49 -0.13 34.33
CA ARG A 466 33.86 0.41 33.13
C ARG A 466 34.74 0.16 31.90
N ARG A 467 34.18 -0.41 30.83
CA ARG A 467 34.35 0.07 29.43
C ARG A 467 33.51 -0.73 28.44
N ALA A 468 32.90 0.01 27.50
CA ALA A 468 32.32 -0.40 26.23
C ALA A 468 30.96 -1.15 26.26
N GLU A 469 29.87 -0.39 26.11
CA GLU A 469 28.87 -0.50 25.04
C GLU A 469 27.57 0.23 25.43
N ALA A 470 27.48 1.50 25.04
CA ALA A 470 26.23 2.25 24.98
C ALA A 470 26.38 3.35 23.93
N ALA A 471 26.14 3.01 22.66
CA ALA A 471 26.00 3.97 21.58
C ALA A 471 24.96 3.43 20.59
N ALA A 472 23.76 4.01 20.65
CA ALA A 472 22.85 4.27 19.53
C ALA A 472 21.43 4.53 20.05
N THR A 473 21.24 5.65 20.75
CA THR A 473 19.95 6.34 20.73
C THR A 473 20.20 7.83 20.50
N ARG A 474 19.43 8.38 19.55
CA ARG A 474 19.14 9.81 19.31
C ARG A 474 20.26 10.67 18.71
N ASP A 475 20.08 11.03 17.44
CA ASP A 475 20.56 12.29 16.89
C ASP A 475 19.34 13.15 16.50
N GLU A 476 19.14 14.24 17.26
CA GLU A 476 18.48 15.46 16.81
C GLU A 476 19.57 16.48 16.48
N ALA A 477 19.48 17.14 15.32
CA ALA A 477 20.37 18.23 14.95
C ALA A 477 19.87 19.59 15.51
N PRO A 478 20.78 20.51 15.92
CA PRO A 478 20.41 21.68 16.73
C PRO A 478 20.03 22.93 15.92
N LEU A 479 19.05 23.67 16.43
CA LEU A 479 18.70 25.04 16.05
C LEU A 479 19.65 26.06 16.73
N LEU A 480 20.20 26.96 15.92
CA LEU A 480 20.99 28.13 16.34
C LEU A 480 20.12 29.15 17.10
N ARG A 481 20.53 29.52 18.32
CA ARG A 481 19.95 30.66 19.08
C ARG A 481 20.63 31.98 18.69
N ALA A 482 19.81 32.97 18.33
CA ALA A 482 20.17 34.38 18.30
C ALA A 482 20.06 34.99 19.72
N ARG A 483 20.95 35.95 20.02
CA ARG A 483 21.12 36.63 21.31
C ARG A 483 20.06 37.70 21.58
N ASP A 484 19.74 37.85 22.86
CA ASP A 484 18.99 38.95 23.50
C ASP A 484 19.63 40.33 23.30
N VAL A 485 18.80 41.37 23.07
CA VAL A 485 19.00 42.73 23.61
C VAL A 485 17.64 43.44 23.83
N GLY A 486 17.32 43.72 25.10
CA GLY A 486 16.78 45.01 25.60
C GLY A 486 15.33 45.45 25.31
N LYS A 487 14.48 45.44 26.36
CA LYS A 487 13.33 46.37 26.54
C LYS A 487 13.83 47.81 26.78
N PRO A 488 13.08 48.87 26.42
CA PRO A 488 12.04 49.47 27.31
C PRO A 488 10.77 49.89 26.52
N GLY A 489 9.55 49.91 27.05
CA GLY A 489 9.02 50.83 28.06
C GLY A 489 7.94 51.72 27.42
N PHE A 490 6.66 51.49 27.73
CA PHE A 490 5.53 52.36 27.34
C PHE A 490 5.21 53.34 28.47
N PRO A 491 4.77 54.57 28.15
CA PRO A 491 3.83 55.28 29.00
C PRO A 491 2.49 55.54 28.29
N GLU A 492 1.44 55.52 29.10
CA GLU A 492 0.07 55.95 28.81
C GLU A 492 -0.04 57.47 28.63
N GLY A 493 -1.10 57.94 27.96
CA GLY A 493 -1.62 59.29 28.17
C GLY A 493 -2.35 59.94 27.00
N SER A 494 -3.68 59.95 27.11
CA SER A 494 -4.64 61.06 26.82
C SER A 494 -4.67 61.77 25.46
N GLY A 495 -5.90 62.05 24.97
CA GLY A 495 -6.14 63.26 24.19
C GLY A 495 -7.26 63.18 23.15
N GLU A 496 -8.30 63.96 23.37
CA GLU A 496 -9.52 64.17 22.60
C GLU A 496 -9.35 64.66 21.14
N GLY A 497 -10.37 64.42 20.31
CA GLY A 497 -11.04 65.53 19.61
C GLY A 497 -10.87 65.71 18.09
N SER A 498 -12.01 65.66 17.40
CA SER A 498 -12.42 66.55 16.27
C SER A 498 -12.02 66.25 14.81
N LYS A 499 -13.03 65.78 14.05
CA LYS A 499 -13.56 66.26 12.74
C LYS A 499 -12.61 66.95 11.72
N ALA A 500 -12.54 66.42 10.49
CA ALA A 500 -13.07 67.01 9.23
C ALA A 500 -12.62 66.26 7.95
N LYS A 501 -13.56 66.13 6.99
CA LYS A 501 -13.48 65.65 5.58
C LYS A 501 -12.73 66.66 4.66
N PRO A 502 -12.65 66.47 3.31
CA PRO A 502 -12.39 65.28 2.45
C PRO A 502 -11.30 65.55 1.36
N SER A 503 -10.84 64.53 0.63
CA SER A 503 -10.30 64.75 -0.74
C SER A 503 -10.47 63.54 -1.67
N ALA A 504 -10.91 63.86 -2.90
CA ALA A 504 -11.36 63.04 -4.02
C ALA A 504 -10.38 61.99 -4.60
N GLY A 505 -10.95 61.01 -5.34
CA GLY A 505 -10.28 60.15 -6.32
C GLY A 505 -10.87 58.73 -6.38
N ALA A 506 -12.12 58.55 -6.81
CA ALA A 506 -12.55 58.17 -8.16
C ALA A 506 -12.32 56.68 -8.56
N VAL A 507 -13.45 56.02 -8.81
CA VAL A 507 -13.67 54.63 -9.23
C VAL A 507 -13.65 54.50 -10.76
N GLY A 508 -13.22 53.35 -11.28
CA GLY A 508 -13.35 52.89 -12.67
C GLY A 508 -12.03 52.25 -13.12
N THR A 509 -11.93 51.06 -13.72
CA THR A 509 -12.84 50.27 -14.56
C THR A 509 -12.15 48.91 -14.79
N SER A 510 -12.85 47.77 -14.68
CA SER A 510 -12.41 46.49 -15.28
C SER A 510 -13.64 45.65 -15.65
N PHE A 511 -14.36 46.10 -16.69
CA PHE A 511 -15.45 45.33 -17.32
C PHE A 511 -15.22 45.15 -18.85
N THR A 512 -14.16 45.72 -19.41
CA THR A 512 -13.85 45.66 -20.84
C THR A 512 -12.97 44.47 -21.26
N ALA A 513 -12.24 43.84 -20.34
CA ALA A 513 -11.37 42.71 -20.66
C ALA A 513 -12.13 41.38 -20.87
N VAL A 514 -13.25 41.18 -20.17
CA VAL A 514 -14.04 39.94 -20.24
C VAL A 514 -14.90 39.88 -21.52
N ALA A 515 -15.36 41.02 -22.03
CA ALA A 515 -16.15 41.09 -23.25
C ALA A 515 -15.33 40.80 -24.53
N LEU A 516 -14.04 41.17 -24.55
CA LEU A 516 -13.14 40.90 -25.68
C LEU A 516 -12.80 39.40 -25.82
N ILE A 517 -12.68 38.67 -24.70
CA ILE A 517 -12.35 37.24 -24.70
C ILE A 517 -13.56 36.41 -25.17
N LEU A 518 -14.78 36.77 -24.76
CA LEU A 518 -16.00 36.07 -25.20
C LEU A 518 -16.32 36.32 -26.68
N GLY A 519 -16.01 37.51 -27.23
CA GLY A 519 -16.18 37.81 -28.65
C GLY A 519 -15.23 37.03 -29.57
N LEU A 520 -14.01 36.76 -29.12
CA LEU A 520 -13.03 35.96 -29.86
C LEU A 520 -13.41 34.47 -29.92
N ILE A 521 -13.94 33.91 -28.83
CA ILE A 521 -14.40 32.51 -28.79
C ILE A 521 -15.62 32.31 -29.70
N GLY A 522 -16.57 33.26 -29.71
CA GLY A 522 -17.74 33.20 -30.60
C GLY A 522 -17.39 33.26 -32.10
N SER A 523 -16.37 34.06 -32.45
CA SER A 523 -15.92 34.22 -33.85
C SER A 523 -15.22 32.96 -34.36
N ILE A 524 -14.44 32.27 -33.51
CA ILE A 524 -13.79 31.00 -33.85
C ILE A 524 -14.82 29.88 -34.05
N PHE A 525 -15.85 29.84 -33.20
CA PHE A 525 -16.92 28.83 -33.32
C PHE A 525 -17.76 29.01 -34.60
N CYS A 526 -18.07 30.25 -34.98
CA CYS A 526 -18.74 30.54 -36.26
C CYS A 526 -17.88 30.15 -37.48
N TYR A 527 -16.56 30.32 -37.40
CA TYR A 527 -15.66 29.95 -38.50
C TYR A 527 -15.57 28.43 -38.67
N ILE A 528 -15.49 27.67 -37.58
CA ILE A 528 -15.44 26.19 -37.60
C ILE A 528 -16.77 25.61 -38.14
N VAL A 529 -17.91 26.15 -37.71
CA VAL A 529 -19.24 25.70 -38.20
C VAL A 529 -19.44 26.05 -39.68
N SER A 530 -18.92 27.19 -40.16
CA SER A 530 -19.00 27.56 -41.58
C SER A 530 -18.07 26.72 -42.45
N ALA A 531 -16.87 26.37 -41.97
CA ALA A 531 -15.94 25.48 -42.67
C ALA A 531 -16.49 24.05 -42.79
N HIS A 532 -17.09 23.51 -41.73
CA HIS A 532 -17.66 22.16 -41.73
C HIS A 532 -18.94 22.05 -42.59
N ARG A 533 -19.65 23.16 -42.80
CA ARG A 533 -20.81 23.22 -43.71
C ARG A 533 -20.40 23.27 -45.19
N ARG A 534 -19.28 23.90 -45.53
CA ARG A 534 -18.74 23.92 -46.92
C ARG A 534 -18.13 22.57 -47.34
N GLU A 535 -17.67 21.76 -46.40
CA GLU A 535 -17.12 20.43 -46.69
C GLU A 535 -18.19 19.37 -46.98
N LYS A 536 -19.44 19.59 -46.53
CA LYS A 536 -20.59 18.69 -46.78
C LYS A 536 -21.37 19.01 -48.05
N GLU A 537 -21.23 20.19 -48.63
CA GLU A 537 -21.91 20.59 -49.88
C GLU A 537 -21.02 20.40 -51.14
N GLY A 538 -19.77 19.95 -50.99
CA GLY A 538 -18.82 19.71 -52.10
C GLY A 538 -18.68 18.26 -52.59
N LYS A 539 -19.58 17.34 -52.21
CA LYS A 539 -19.56 15.91 -52.61
C LYS A 539 -20.82 15.44 -53.34
N SER A 540 -21.45 16.33 -54.12
CA SER A 540 -22.49 15.96 -55.08
C SER A 540 -22.36 16.81 -56.34
N THR A 541 -21.51 16.34 -57.26
CA THR A 541 -21.59 16.43 -58.73
C THR A 541 -20.51 15.54 -59.31
#